data_AF-A0AAD5U1T1-F1
#
_entry.id   AF-A0AAD5U1T1-F1
#
_cell.length_a   1.000
_cell.length_b   1.000
_cell.length_c   1.000
_cell.angle_alpha   90.00
_cell.angle_beta   90.00
_cell.angle_gamma   90.00
#
_symmetry.space_group_name_H-M   'P 1'
#
loop_
_entity.id
_entity.type
_entity.pdbx_description
1 polymer ?
#
loop_
_entity_poly.entity_id
_entity_poly.type
_entity_poly.pdbx_seq_one_letter_code
_entity_poly.pdbx_strand_id
1 'polypeptide(L)'
;MFLGDFKQKKSINLGGNSSKLSKQELLLKTQREREQRQRQKLQATTALKIQSWFRGRCSNYKEKVKARSNYQLMYGNEFNANLNVDLKKKMSLFVFFYHKNVDTASFNELALEALTVDKKLGVALLIAPLYNTNSDSLTYVHTLRKFTKIVLENLLLDYSQLDVMLKILKVLIESDDKINEKLSLLIKKNVERCGFFKTVKDFVLTKKNSYLNFDNDVNTLFDFTINVASKFTIENNSSVDKSFVIRSFTLNILSIPLLLSKFKLQGNLDSVAHIMKSIFQFLISDTFTFNNDMQYLYILSNILEFGLRLNYNEEETITYMESLIKLLKSIPREFMKIKMQTVSGTNSGGKDMDLMEVDSGTTIDRDLISSISIIYSQEHLRKLLTPILSNKNDESHNDIIIRGLGKFSELILLIIFKYQSSIKVEIFRILMYKFKDLNLLKTYWIYFKKGDLIKFFLVENIFENIFLKFEKLYEWFLFLVFLEILQRFLLVLGDDEFFKGELLGNGSPEGVKEFVVLCTILKNLTFFILTNLNISNLLKEELKLSSNLLFGLVKFNFIKFRLITTLQQLYTRDCRRSFFPKNQ
;
A
#
# COMPACT_ATOMS: atom_id res chain seq x y z
N MET A 1 -10.86 -55.88 -38.09
CA MET A 1 -11.49 -56.96 -37.30
C MET A 1 -12.81 -56.42 -36.77
N PHE A 2 -13.91 -56.82 -37.40
CA PHE A 2 -15.28 -56.36 -37.11
C PHE A 2 -15.75 -57.08 -35.83
N LEU A 3 -15.87 -56.39 -34.70
CA LEU A 3 -16.54 -56.94 -33.51
C LEU A 3 -18.04 -56.81 -33.73
N GLY A 4 -18.63 -57.82 -34.38
CA GLY A 4 -20.05 -57.89 -34.65
C GLY A 4 -20.85 -57.85 -33.35
N ASP A 5 -21.69 -56.82 -33.21
CA ASP A 5 -22.76 -56.81 -32.22
C ASP A 5 -23.71 -57.97 -32.53
N PHE A 6 -23.55 -59.08 -31.80
CA PHE A 6 -24.55 -60.13 -31.71
C PHE A 6 -25.78 -59.58 -30.99
N LYS A 7 -26.63 -58.85 -31.72
CA LYS A 7 -28.01 -58.59 -31.30
C LYS A 7 -28.68 -59.96 -31.17
N GLN A 8 -28.84 -60.44 -29.94
CA GLN A 8 -29.65 -61.61 -29.65
C GLN A 8 -31.02 -61.46 -30.32
N LYS A 9 -31.41 -62.45 -31.13
CA LYS A 9 -32.76 -62.56 -31.69
C LYS A 9 -33.75 -62.40 -30.53
N LYS A 10 -34.66 -61.43 -30.61
CA LYS A 10 -35.75 -61.27 -29.65
C LYS A 10 -36.52 -62.59 -29.57
N SER A 11 -36.57 -63.21 -28.39
CA SER A 11 -37.44 -64.35 -28.13
C SER A 11 -38.89 -63.87 -28.20
N ILE A 12 -39.57 -64.18 -29.31
CA ILE A 12 -40.99 -63.91 -29.48
C ILE A 12 -41.73 -65.01 -28.73
N ASN A 13 -42.19 -64.69 -27.52
CA ASN A 13 -43.13 -65.56 -26.80
C ASN A 13 -44.50 -65.42 -27.47
N LEU A 14 -44.90 -66.44 -28.24
CA LEU A 14 -46.22 -66.57 -28.87
C LEU A 14 -47.31 -67.05 -27.88
N GLY A 15 -47.00 -67.15 -26.59
CA GLY A 15 -47.96 -67.50 -25.53
C GLY A 15 -48.68 -66.27 -24.99
N GLY A 16 -49.93 -66.07 -25.41
CA GLY A 16 -50.80 -64.96 -25.03
C GLY A 16 -51.29 -64.98 -23.58
N ASN A 17 -50.38 -64.76 -22.63
CA ASN A 17 -50.72 -64.40 -21.24
C ASN A 17 -50.01 -63.11 -20.86
N SER A 18 -50.42 -61.99 -21.47
CA SER A 18 -50.08 -60.67 -20.95
C SER A 18 -51.11 -60.28 -19.89
N SER A 19 -50.77 -60.46 -18.61
CA SER A 19 -51.45 -59.73 -17.54
C SER A 19 -51.38 -58.24 -17.89
N LYS A 20 -52.53 -57.60 -18.12
CA LYS A 20 -52.61 -56.16 -18.42
C LYS A 20 -52.04 -55.40 -17.22
N LEU A 21 -50.76 -55.01 -17.30
CA LEU A 21 -50.14 -54.12 -16.32
C LEU A 21 -50.98 -52.85 -16.21
N SER A 22 -51.17 -52.38 -14.98
CA SER A 22 -51.93 -51.14 -14.77
C SER A 22 -51.21 -49.98 -15.47
N LYS A 23 -51.98 -48.99 -15.94
CA LYS A 23 -51.44 -47.80 -16.63
C LYS A 23 -50.31 -47.14 -15.82
N GLN A 24 -50.43 -47.12 -14.49
CA GLN A 24 -49.42 -46.56 -13.58
C GLN A 24 -48.12 -47.39 -13.57
N GLU A 25 -48.20 -48.71 -13.51
CA GLU A 25 -47.01 -49.59 -13.57
C GLU A 25 -46.27 -49.48 -14.90
N LEU A 26 -47.01 -49.33 -16.01
CA LEU A 26 -46.43 -49.15 -17.33
C LEU A 26 -45.70 -47.80 -17.47
N LEU A 27 -46.24 -46.74 -16.86
CA LEU A 27 -45.59 -45.43 -16.78
C LEU A 27 -44.30 -45.50 -15.94
N LEU A 28 -44.36 -46.13 -14.76
CA LEU A 28 -43.18 -46.30 -13.88
C LEU A 28 -42.09 -47.13 -14.56
N LYS A 29 -42.44 -48.20 -15.26
CA LYS A 29 -41.50 -49.01 -16.03
C LYS A 29 -40.85 -48.19 -17.15
N THR A 30 -41.64 -47.43 -17.90
CA THR A 30 -41.14 -46.55 -18.96
C THR A 30 -40.22 -45.46 -18.40
N GLN A 31 -40.54 -44.90 -17.23
CA GLN A 31 -39.70 -43.91 -16.55
C GLN A 31 -38.36 -44.50 -16.11
N ARG A 32 -38.36 -45.68 -15.46
CA ARG A 32 -37.12 -46.37 -15.08
C ARG A 32 -36.26 -46.71 -16.30
N GLU A 33 -36.86 -47.17 -17.40
CA GLU A 33 -36.14 -47.44 -18.65
C GLU A 33 -35.57 -46.16 -19.29
N ARG A 34 -36.25 -45.01 -19.14
CA ARG A 34 -35.73 -43.70 -19.57
C ARG A 34 -34.57 -43.25 -18.69
N GLU A 35 -34.70 -43.36 -17.37
CA GLU A 35 -33.63 -43.05 -16.42
C GLU A 35 -32.40 -43.94 -16.63
N GLN A 36 -32.61 -45.24 -16.87
CA GLN A 36 -31.52 -46.17 -17.18
C GLN A 36 -30.82 -45.79 -18.49
N ARG A 37 -31.58 -45.44 -19.55
CA ARG A 37 -31.00 -44.93 -20.80
C ARG A 37 -30.26 -43.62 -20.60
N GLN A 38 -30.77 -42.71 -19.78
CA GLN A 38 -30.09 -41.45 -19.45
C GLN A 38 -28.79 -41.70 -18.66
N ARG A 39 -28.81 -42.60 -17.68
CA ARG A 39 -27.61 -43.02 -16.94
C ARG A 39 -26.57 -43.65 -17.86
N GLN A 40 -26.98 -44.54 -18.75
CA GLN A 40 -26.08 -45.15 -19.74
C GLN A 40 -25.51 -44.11 -20.71
N LYS A 41 -26.33 -43.16 -21.20
CA LYS A 41 -25.85 -42.03 -22.02
C LYS A 41 -24.87 -41.15 -21.25
N LEU A 42 -25.14 -40.85 -19.98
CA LEU A 42 -24.24 -40.07 -19.14
C LEU A 42 -22.92 -40.81 -18.91
N GLN A 43 -22.96 -42.11 -18.61
CA GLN A 43 -21.77 -42.95 -18.48
C GLN A 43 -20.95 -43.01 -19.77
N ALA A 44 -21.60 -43.20 -20.92
CA ALA A 44 -20.93 -43.21 -22.21
C ALA A 44 -20.29 -41.86 -22.55
N THR A 45 -21.01 -40.75 -22.35
CA THR A 45 -20.50 -39.40 -22.62
C THR A 45 -19.37 -39.00 -21.67
N THR A 46 -19.45 -39.34 -20.38
CA THR A 46 -18.37 -39.11 -19.41
C THR A 46 -17.15 -39.98 -19.72
N ALA A 47 -17.34 -41.25 -20.05
CA ALA A 47 -16.25 -42.13 -20.50
C ALA A 47 -15.55 -41.58 -21.74
N LEU A 48 -16.30 -41.09 -22.74
CA LEU A 48 -15.73 -40.45 -23.93
C LEU A 48 -14.94 -39.18 -23.60
N LYS A 49 -15.42 -38.35 -22.66
CA LYS A 49 -14.70 -37.15 -22.19
C LYS A 49 -13.39 -37.52 -21.48
N ILE A 50 -13.40 -38.54 -20.63
CA ILE A 50 -12.21 -39.02 -19.93
C ILE A 50 -11.21 -39.61 -20.94
N GLN A 51 -11.68 -40.44 -21.88
CA GLN A 51 -10.83 -41.05 -22.90
C GLN A 51 -10.23 -40.01 -23.86
N SER A 52 -11.01 -39.01 -24.31
CA SER A 52 -10.50 -37.96 -25.19
C SER A 52 -9.47 -37.08 -24.46
N TRP A 53 -9.73 -36.73 -23.20
CA TRP A 53 -8.78 -36.02 -22.35
C TRP A 53 -7.49 -36.82 -22.14
N PHE A 54 -7.59 -38.11 -21.80
CA PHE A 54 -6.43 -38.99 -21.59
C PHE A 54 -5.61 -39.14 -22.87
N ARG A 55 -6.25 -39.44 -24.01
CA ARG A 55 -5.58 -39.52 -25.32
C ARG A 55 -4.90 -38.21 -25.70
N GLY A 56 -5.56 -37.08 -25.46
CA GLY A 56 -4.99 -35.74 -25.66
C GLY A 56 -3.75 -35.50 -24.79
N ARG A 57 -3.81 -35.88 -23.50
CA ARG A 57 -2.66 -35.78 -22.58
C ARG A 57 -1.50 -36.68 -22.98
N CYS A 58 -1.76 -37.93 -23.36
CA CYS A 58 -0.72 -38.84 -23.86
C CYS A 58 -0.09 -38.34 -25.16
N SER A 59 -0.90 -37.81 -26.09
CA SER A 59 -0.40 -37.22 -27.33
C SER A 59 0.50 -36.02 -27.05
N ASN A 60 0.05 -35.08 -26.22
CA ASN A 60 0.84 -33.91 -25.81
C ASN A 60 2.13 -34.31 -25.09
N TYR A 61 2.09 -35.31 -24.20
CA TYR A 61 3.29 -35.83 -23.56
C TYR A 61 4.29 -36.39 -24.58
N LYS A 62 3.84 -37.18 -25.56
CA LYS A 62 4.70 -37.68 -26.64
C LYS A 62 5.33 -36.54 -27.45
N GLU A 63 4.55 -35.52 -27.79
CA GLU A 63 5.07 -34.35 -28.49
C GLU A 63 6.07 -33.55 -27.65
N LYS A 64 5.85 -33.41 -26.33
CA LYS A 64 6.84 -32.78 -25.43
C LYS A 64 8.14 -33.58 -25.35
N VAL A 65 8.06 -34.91 -25.28
CA VAL A 65 9.25 -35.78 -25.28
C VAL A 65 10.02 -35.62 -26.60
N LYS A 66 9.32 -35.65 -27.74
CA LYS A 66 9.94 -35.38 -29.06
C LYS A 66 10.58 -34.00 -29.11
N ALA A 67 9.91 -32.97 -28.62
CA ALA A 67 10.43 -31.61 -28.55
C ALA A 67 11.69 -31.52 -27.67
N ARG A 68 11.74 -32.23 -26.54
CA ARG A 68 12.92 -32.33 -25.67
C ARG A 68 14.08 -33.02 -26.38
N SER A 69 13.83 -34.14 -27.06
CA SER A 69 14.86 -34.82 -27.86
C SER A 69 15.40 -33.94 -28.99
N ASN A 70 14.51 -33.25 -29.70
CA ASN A 70 14.89 -32.29 -30.74
C ASN A 70 15.73 -31.13 -30.19
N TYR A 71 15.38 -30.63 -29.00
CA TYR A 71 16.13 -29.59 -28.32
C TYR A 71 17.54 -30.07 -27.93
N GLN A 72 17.67 -31.27 -27.38
CA GLN A 72 18.98 -31.85 -27.04
C GLN A 72 19.88 -32.05 -28.27
N LEU A 73 19.31 -32.50 -29.39
CA LEU A 73 20.04 -32.63 -30.67
C LEU A 73 20.59 -31.29 -31.18
N MET A 74 19.96 -30.16 -30.83
CA MET A 74 20.43 -28.83 -31.22
C MET A 74 21.65 -28.34 -30.41
N TYR A 75 22.00 -28.95 -29.28
CA TYR A 75 23.20 -28.59 -28.50
C TYR A 75 24.44 -29.39 -28.90
N GLY A 76 24.29 -30.53 -29.59
CA GLY A 76 25.41 -31.40 -29.99
C GLY A 76 26.03 -31.10 -31.36
N ASN A 77 25.38 -30.28 -32.19
CA ASN A 77 25.88 -29.94 -33.53
C ASN A 77 26.47 -28.53 -33.54
N GLU A 78 27.70 -28.37 -34.04
CA GLU A 78 28.36 -27.07 -34.28
C GLU A 78 27.57 -26.24 -35.32
N PHE A 79 26.46 -25.63 -34.90
CA PHE A 79 25.66 -24.76 -35.76
C PHE A 79 26.24 -23.34 -35.76
N ASN A 80 27.15 -23.11 -36.71
CA ASN A 80 27.68 -21.80 -37.06
C ASN A 80 27.05 -21.33 -38.37
N ALA A 81 26.05 -20.44 -38.31
CA ALA A 81 25.75 -19.48 -39.38
C ALA A 81 24.83 -18.32 -38.93
N ASN A 82 23.85 -18.56 -38.03
CA ASN A 82 22.88 -17.53 -37.60
C ASN A 82 22.36 -17.76 -36.15
N LEU A 83 23.20 -17.42 -35.17
CA LEU A 83 22.95 -17.56 -33.71
C LEU A 83 21.56 -17.05 -33.25
N ASN A 84 21.04 -15.97 -33.86
CA ASN A 84 19.72 -15.42 -33.52
C ASN A 84 18.53 -16.32 -33.91
N VAL A 85 18.60 -16.94 -35.10
CA VAL A 85 17.51 -17.77 -35.61
C VAL A 85 17.44 -19.08 -34.80
N ASP A 86 18.61 -19.60 -34.42
CA ASP A 86 18.73 -20.80 -33.61
C ASP A 86 18.21 -20.59 -32.18
N LEU A 87 18.53 -19.46 -31.54
CA LEU A 87 18.00 -19.17 -30.20
C LEU A 87 16.46 -19.04 -30.19
N LYS A 88 15.87 -18.34 -31.18
CA LYS A 88 14.41 -18.21 -31.31
C LYS A 88 13.73 -19.58 -31.36
N LYS A 89 14.29 -20.52 -32.13
CA LYS A 89 13.75 -21.89 -32.27
C LYS A 89 13.95 -22.69 -30.99
N LYS A 90 15.13 -22.62 -30.37
CA LYS A 90 15.43 -23.26 -29.08
C LYS A 90 14.50 -22.79 -27.97
N MET A 91 14.29 -21.48 -27.83
CA MET A 91 13.36 -20.90 -26.85
C MET A 91 11.92 -21.37 -27.06
N SER A 92 11.46 -21.41 -28.32
CA SER A 92 10.10 -21.83 -28.65
C SER A 92 9.86 -23.30 -28.27
N LEU A 93 10.82 -24.17 -28.54
CA LEU A 93 10.78 -25.58 -28.14
C LEU A 93 10.84 -25.72 -26.61
N PHE A 94 11.77 -25.02 -25.97
CA PHE A 94 11.97 -25.05 -24.52
C PHE A 94 10.69 -24.65 -23.77
N VAL A 95 10.10 -23.52 -24.13
CA VAL A 95 8.84 -23.04 -23.52
C VAL A 95 7.70 -24.06 -23.69
N PHE A 96 7.70 -24.86 -24.75
CA PHE A 96 6.68 -25.88 -24.98
C PHE A 96 6.85 -27.10 -24.06
N PHE A 97 8.06 -27.65 -23.94
CA PHE A 97 8.29 -28.87 -23.16
C PHE A 97 8.59 -28.65 -21.68
N TYR A 98 9.05 -27.45 -21.28
CA TYR A 98 9.57 -27.16 -19.94
C TYR A 98 8.69 -27.67 -18.80
N HIS A 99 9.36 -28.30 -17.83
CA HIS A 99 8.80 -28.76 -16.57
C HIS A 99 9.72 -28.42 -15.40
N LYS A 100 9.14 -27.77 -14.39
CA LYS A 100 9.83 -27.07 -13.29
C LYS A 100 10.92 -27.88 -12.56
N ASN A 101 10.71 -29.18 -12.34
CA ASN A 101 11.64 -30.03 -11.58
C ASN A 101 12.51 -30.95 -12.43
N VAL A 102 12.36 -30.92 -13.76
CA VAL A 102 13.03 -31.87 -14.67
C VAL A 102 14.03 -31.16 -15.57
N ASP A 103 13.68 -29.96 -16.05
CA ASP A 103 14.41 -29.29 -17.13
C ASP A 103 15.27 -28.12 -16.61
N THR A 104 15.77 -28.17 -15.37
CA THR A 104 16.59 -27.10 -14.77
C THR A 104 17.96 -26.97 -15.43
N ALA A 105 18.61 -28.08 -15.78
CA ALA A 105 19.88 -28.06 -16.52
C ALA A 105 19.72 -27.39 -17.91
N SER A 106 18.68 -27.78 -18.65
CA SER A 106 18.35 -27.16 -19.94
C SER A 106 17.96 -25.69 -19.81
N PHE A 107 17.33 -25.30 -18.70
CA PHE A 107 17.10 -23.88 -18.42
C PHE A 107 18.41 -23.10 -18.34
N ASN A 108 19.41 -23.63 -17.63
CA ASN A 108 20.71 -22.96 -17.46
C ASN A 108 21.48 -22.80 -18.76
N GLU A 109 21.50 -23.85 -19.57
CA GLU A 109 22.13 -23.82 -20.89
C GLU A 109 21.49 -22.75 -21.78
N LEU A 110 20.15 -22.71 -21.81
CA LEU A 110 19.41 -21.69 -22.57
C LEU A 110 19.60 -20.29 -22.00
N ALA A 111 19.62 -20.15 -20.68
CA ALA A 111 19.79 -18.88 -19.98
C ALA A 111 21.16 -18.26 -20.26
N LEU A 112 22.23 -19.07 -20.22
CA LEU A 112 23.58 -18.64 -20.57
C LEU A 112 23.68 -18.27 -22.05
N GLU A 113 23.11 -19.08 -22.95
CA GLU A 113 23.06 -18.79 -24.38
C GLU A 113 22.30 -17.49 -24.67
N ALA A 114 21.16 -17.27 -24.02
CA ALA A 114 20.35 -16.06 -24.17
C ALA A 114 21.07 -14.77 -23.72
N LEU A 115 22.01 -14.89 -22.76
CA LEU A 115 22.83 -13.77 -22.28
C LEU A 115 24.06 -13.51 -23.15
N THR A 116 24.44 -14.41 -24.07
CA THR A 116 25.54 -14.13 -25.00
C THR A 116 25.21 -12.94 -25.90
N VAL A 117 26.22 -12.17 -26.26
CA VAL A 117 26.06 -10.92 -27.03
C VAL A 117 26.21 -11.22 -28.52
N ASP A 118 25.25 -10.73 -29.31
CA ASP A 118 25.37 -10.72 -30.76
C ASP A 118 26.51 -9.76 -31.17
N LYS A 119 27.57 -10.30 -31.77
CA LYS A 119 28.72 -9.53 -32.23
C LYS A 119 28.36 -8.45 -33.26
N LYS A 120 27.25 -8.58 -33.98
CA LYS A 120 26.81 -7.62 -35.02
C LYS A 120 25.98 -6.47 -34.43
N LEU A 121 25.11 -6.77 -33.47
CA LEU A 121 24.20 -5.78 -32.89
C LEU A 121 24.76 -5.16 -31.60
N GLY A 122 25.69 -5.85 -30.92
CA GLY A 122 26.21 -5.46 -29.61
C GLY A 122 25.19 -5.69 -28.48
N VAL A 123 24.16 -6.50 -28.72
CA VAL A 123 23.03 -6.72 -27.81
C VAL A 123 22.90 -8.20 -27.46
N ALA A 124 22.39 -8.53 -26.28
CA ALA A 124 22.10 -9.91 -25.89
C ALA A 124 21.19 -10.62 -26.92
N LEU A 125 21.52 -11.87 -27.26
CA LEU A 125 20.78 -12.70 -28.21
C LEU A 125 19.29 -12.82 -27.84
N LEU A 126 18.96 -12.73 -26.54
CA LEU A 126 17.58 -12.74 -26.06
C LEU A 126 16.67 -11.71 -26.75
N ILE A 127 17.17 -10.50 -27.00
CA ILE A 127 16.39 -9.40 -27.59
C ILE A 127 16.78 -9.10 -29.04
N ALA A 128 17.87 -9.67 -29.55
CA ALA A 128 18.31 -9.52 -30.94
C ALA A 128 17.21 -9.81 -32.00
N PRO A 129 16.33 -10.83 -31.86
CA PRO A 129 15.24 -11.07 -32.80
C PRO A 129 14.19 -9.95 -32.89
N LEU A 130 14.16 -9.02 -31.93
CA LEU A 130 13.20 -7.91 -31.89
C LEU A 130 13.65 -6.71 -32.71
N TYR A 131 14.91 -6.65 -33.14
CA TYR A 131 15.44 -5.60 -34.00
C TYR A 131 15.04 -5.77 -35.47
N ASN A 132 14.65 -6.98 -35.87
CA ASN A 132 14.20 -7.26 -37.23
C ASN A 132 12.69 -7.00 -37.33
N THR A 133 12.29 -6.05 -38.18
CA THR A 133 10.92 -5.50 -38.33
C THR A 133 9.89 -6.43 -38.98
N ASN A 134 10.11 -7.74 -38.94
CA ASN A 134 9.19 -8.71 -39.54
C ASN A 134 8.00 -9.04 -38.60
N SER A 135 6.89 -9.52 -39.19
CA SER A 135 5.68 -10.03 -38.50
C SER A 135 5.97 -11.08 -37.42
N ASP A 136 7.12 -11.73 -37.55
CA ASP A 136 7.74 -12.70 -36.65
C ASP A 136 8.11 -12.17 -35.25
N SER A 137 8.07 -10.86 -35.03
CA SER A 137 8.37 -10.21 -33.75
C SER A 137 7.28 -10.44 -32.70
N LEU A 138 6.00 -10.42 -33.07
CA LEU A 138 4.87 -10.62 -32.15
C LEU A 138 4.81 -12.05 -31.58
N THR A 139 5.04 -13.06 -32.43
CA THR A 139 5.10 -14.46 -31.99
C THR A 139 6.28 -14.70 -31.05
N TYR A 140 7.40 -14.02 -31.28
CA TYR A 140 8.54 -14.05 -30.38
C TYR A 140 8.26 -13.35 -29.05
N VAL A 141 7.55 -12.22 -29.04
CA VAL A 141 7.11 -11.56 -27.78
C VAL A 141 6.24 -12.49 -26.92
N HIS A 142 5.36 -13.29 -27.52
CA HIS A 142 4.60 -14.31 -26.77
C HIS A 142 5.50 -15.40 -26.17
N THR A 143 6.53 -15.81 -26.91
CA THR A 143 7.52 -16.78 -26.46
C THR A 143 8.35 -16.20 -25.31
N LEU A 144 8.81 -14.96 -25.45
CA LEU A 144 9.50 -14.20 -24.41
C LEU A 144 8.65 -14.08 -23.16
N ARG A 145 7.37 -13.70 -23.26
CA ARG A 145 6.48 -13.63 -22.09
C ARG A 145 6.41 -14.95 -21.33
N LYS A 146 6.25 -16.08 -22.02
CA LYS A 146 6.23 -17.39 -21.36
C LYS A 146 7.59 -17.75 -20.77
N PHE A 147 8.68 -17.43 -21.45
CA PHE A 147 10.03 -17.62 -20.94
C PHE A 147 10.28 -16.76 -19.68
N THR A 148 9.87 -15.50 -19.66
CA THR A 148 9.94 -14.64 -18.46
C THR A 148 9.20 -15.26 -17.28
N LYS A 149 8.01 -15.83 -17.53
CA LYS A 149 7.29 -16.55 -16.47
C LYS A 149 8.09 -17.74 -15.92
N ILE A 150 8.75 -18.50 -16.79
CA ILE A 150 9.63 -19.61 -16.39
C ILE A 150 10.82 -19.10 -15.57
N VAL A 151 11.47 -18.00 -16.00
CA VAL A 151 12.58 -17.37 -15.26
C VAL A 151 12.13 -16.97 -13.85
N LEU A 152 10.95 -16.34 -13.72
CA LEU A 152 10.40 -15.97 -12.40
C LEU A 152 10.05 -17.19 -11.55
N GLU A 153 9.51 -18.26 -12.13
CA GLU A 153 9.19 -19.48 -11.39
C GLU A 153 10.44 -20.23 -10.89
N ASN A 154 11.55 -20.17 -11.64
CA ASN A 154 12.85 -20.73 -11.24
C ASN A 154 13.56 -19.89 -10.18
N LEU A 155 13.31 -18.57 -10.13
CA LEU A 155 13.87 -17.68 -9.10
C LEU A 155 13.50 -18.14 -7.67
N LEU A 156 12.37 -18.82 -7.52
CA LEU A 156 11.92 -19.40 -6.25
C LEU A 156 12.55 -20.76 -5.92
N LEU A 157 13.27 -21.39 -6.86
CA LEU A 157 13.79 -22.75 -6.73
C LEU A 157 15.29 -22.83 -6.48
N ASP A 158 16.09 -22.15 -7.30
CA ASP A 158 17.55 -22.35 -7.35
C ASP A 158 18.33 -21.03 -7.27
N TYR A 159 18.98 -20.82 -6.13
CA TYR A 159 19.72 -19.59 -5.79
C TYR A 159 21.06 -19.49 -6.49
N SER A 160 21.66 -20.64 -6.85
CA SER A 160 22.96 -20.65 -7.54
C SER A 160 22.94 -19.87 -8.86
N GLN A 161 21.73 -19.65 -9.40
CA GLN A 161 21.47 -19.00 -10.67
C GLN A 161 20.80 -17.63 -10.53
N LEU A 162 20.68 -17.08 -9.32
CA LEU A 162 20.02 -15.78 -9.12
C LEU A 162 20.65 -14.69 -10.00
N ASP A 163 21.98 -14.64 -10.07
CA ASP A 163 22.70 -13.68 -10.91
C ASP A 163 22.36 -13.84 -12.40
N VAL A 164 22.28 -15.07 -12.90
CA VAL A 164 21.89 -15.36 -14.30
C VAL A 164 20.46 -14.90 -14.56
N MET A 165 19.53 -15.21 -13.65
CA MET A 165 18.12 -14.81 -13.79
C MET A 165 17.95 -13.29 -13.71
N LEU A 166 18.66 -12.62 -12.81
CA LEU A 166 18.69 -11.16 -12.70
C LEU A 166 19.26 -10.51 -13.96
N LYS A 167 20.34 -11.05 -14.53
CA LYS A 167 20.89 -10.60 -15.82
C LYS A 167 19.87 -10.73 -16.95
N ILE A 168 19.12 -11.84 -17.02
CA ILE A 168 18.06 -12.01 -18.02
C ILE A 168 16.97 -10.96 -17.84
N LEU A 169 16.48 -10.77 -16.61
CA LEU A 169 15.47 -9.76 -16.33
C LEU A 169 15.98 -8.34 -16.63
N LYS A 170 17.26 -8.07 -16.35
CA LYS A 170 17.92 -6.80 -16.66
C LYS A 170 17.92 -6.55 -18.16
N VAL A 171 18.32 -7.52 -18.98
CA VAL A 171 18.26 -7.42 -20.45
C VAL A 171 16.84 -7.14 -20.95
N LEU A 172 15.82 -7.79 -20.35
CA LEU A 172 14.43 -7.59 -20.75
C LEU A 172 13.87 -6.20 -20.40
N ILE A 173 14.39 -5.56 -19.34
CA ILE A 173 13.87 -4.29 -18.83
C ILE A 173 14.70 -3.10 -19.32
N GLU A 174 16.01 -3.29 -19.48
CA GLU A 174 16.93 -2.29 -20.02
C GLU A 174 17.07 -2.36 -21.54
N SER A 175 16.15 -3.04 -22.21
CA SER A 175 16.17 -3.21 -23.67
C SER A 175 16.35 -1.85 -24.35
N ASP A 176 17.45 -1.74 -25.09
CA ASP A 176 18.09 -0.55 -25.68
C ASP A 176 17.11 0.40 -26.40
N ASP A 177 17.41 1.71 -26.43
CA ASP A 177 16.63 2.76 -27.11
C ASP A 177 16.40 2.49 -28.62
N LYS A 178 17.20 1.58 -29.18
CA LYS A 178 17.15 1.15 -30.58
C LYS A 178 16.01 0.18 -30.89
N ILE A 179 15.38 -0.46 -29.89
CA ILE A 179 14.17 -1.28 -30.09
C ILE A 179 12.98 -0.34 -30.22
N ASN A 180 12.05 -0.65 -31.13
CA ASN A 180 10.78 0.07 -31.24
C ASN A 180 10.16 0.27 -29.85
N GLU A 181 9.95 1.53 -29.46
CA GLU A 181 9.46 1.95 -28.14
C GLU A 181 8.21 1.16 -27.72
N LYS A 182 7.30 0.88 -28.66
CA LYS A 182 6.09 0.07 -28.41
C LYS A 182 6.40 -1.38 -28.01
N LEU A 183 7.43 -1.99 -28.60
CA LEU A 183 7.85 -3.35 -28.27
C LEU A 183 8.61 -3.40 -26.93
N SER A 184 9.51 -2.44 -26.69
CA SER A 184 10.19 -2.28 -25.39
C SER A 184 9.16 -2.16 -24.26
N LEU A 185 8.16 -1.29 -24.44
CA LEU A 185 7.05 -1.13 -23.51
C LEU A 185 6.25 -2.42 -23.31
N LEU A 186 5.99 -3.19 -24.37
CA LEU A 186 5.24 -4.44 -24.30
C LEU A 186 5.99 -5.53 -23.52
N ILE A 187 7.31 -5.63 -23.69
CA ILE A 187 8.17 -6.57 -22.95
C ILE A 187 8.16 -6.22 -21.48
N LYS A 188 8.43 -4.95 -21.16
CA LYS A 188 8.33 -4.38 -19.83
C LYS A 188 6.98 -4.75 -19.18
N LYS A 189 5.86 -4.45 -19.84
CA LYS A 189 4.51 -4.84 -19.37
C LYS A 189 4.35 -6.34 -19.14
N ASN A 190 4.96 -7.18 -19.98
CA ASN A 190 4.89 -8.62 -19.81
C ASN A 190 5.65 -9.10 -18.56
N VAL A 191 6.80 -8.50 -18.23
CA VAL A 191 7.54 -8.85 -17.00
C VAL A 191 6.68 -8.62 -15.77
N GLU A 192 6.04 -7.46 -15.70
CA GLU A 192 5.19 -7.11 -14.57
C GLU A 192 3.90 -7.95 -14.53
N ARG A 193 3.23 -8.16 -15.67
CA ARG A 193 2.06 -9.06 -15.79
C ARG A 193 2.35 -10.53 -15.47
N CYS A 194 3.60 -10.97 -15.58
CA CYS A 194 4.02 -12.30 -15.16
C CYS A 194 4.17 -12.41 -13.63
N GLY A 195 3.96 -11.33 -12.88
CA GLY A 195 3.97 -11.32 -11.42
C GLY A 195 5.35 -11.11 -10.82
N PHE A 196 6.21 -10.31 -11.47
CA PHE A 196 7.57 -10.02 -10.98
C PHE A 196 7.58 -9.60 -9.50
N PHE A 197 6.87 -8.54 -9.11
CA PHE A 197 6.86 -8.05 -7.73
C PHE A 197 6.32 -9.08 -6.73
N LYS A 198 5.31 -9.87 -7.13
CA LYS A 198 4.78 -10.97 -6.31
C LYS A 198 5.85 -12.06 -6.11
N THR A 199 6.57 -12.41 -7.16
CA THR A 199 7.65 -13.40 -7.10
C THR A 199 8.78 -12.93 -6.19
N VAL A 200 9.17 -11.65 -6.27
CA VAL A 200 10.16 -11.04 -5.36
C VAL A 200 9.68 -11.11 -3.90
N LYS A 201 8.41 -10.77 -3.64
CA LYS A 201 7.82 -10.91 -2.31
C LYS A 201 7.90 -12.35 -1.79
N ASP A 202 7.45 -13.30 -2.60
CA ASP A 202 7.42 -14.72 -2.23
C ASP A 202 8.85 -15.24 -1.98
N PHE A 203 9.83 -14.81 -2.77
CA PHE A 203 11.24 -15.13 -2.58
C PHE A 203 11.76 -14.64 -1.21
N VAL A 204 11.48 -13.39 -0.87
CA VAL A 204 11.94 -12.76 0.38
C VAL A 204 11.29 -13.39 1.61
N LEU A 205 10.00 -13.73 1.51
CA LEU A 205 9.25 -14.31 2.64
C LEU A 205 9.61 -15.77 2.90
N THR A 206 9.90 -16.56 1.87
CA THR A 206 10.08 -18.02 2.03
C THR A 206 11.46 -18.43 2.55
N LYS A 207 12.48 -17.54 2.49
CA LYS A 207 13.89 -18.01 2.50
C LYS A 207 14.85 -17.33 3.47
N LYS A 208 14.33 -16.48 4.38
CA LYS A 208 15.12 -15.79 5.42
C LYS A 208 15.93 -16.73 6.34
N ASN A 209 15.58 -18.01 6.44
CA ASN A 209 16.14 -18.91 7.47
C ASN A 209 17.22 -19.90 6.96
N SER A 210 17.59 -19.91 5.68
CA SER A 210 18.33 -21.05 5.10
C SER A 210 19.66 -20.74 4.40
N TYR A 211 20.16 -19.50 4.36
CA TYR A 211 21.29 -19.18 3.47
C TYR A 211 22.32 -18.19 4.05
N LEU A 212 23.61 -18.52 3.88
CA LEU A 212 24.77 -17.81 4.47
C LEU A 212 25.13 -16.48 3.75
N ASN A 213 24.75 -16.32 2.47
CA ASN A 213 25.00 -15.10 1.67
C ASN A 213 23.71 -14.32 1.32
N PHE A 214 22.62 -14.58 2.05
CA PHE A 214 21.28 -14.09 1.72
C PHE A 214 21.23 -12.57 1.57
N ASP A 215 21.95 -11.83 2.41
CA ASP A 215 21.84 -10.37 2.47
C ASP A 215 22.32 -9.66 1.20
N ASN A 216 23.44 -10.09 0.58
CA ASN A 216 23.96 -9.44 -0.62
C ASN A 216 23.07 -9.69 -1.85
N ASP A 217 22.63 -10.93 -2.03
CA ASP A 217 21.76 -11.36 -3.12
C ASP A 217 20.36 -10.71 -3.04
N VAL A 218 19.87 -10.53 -1.82
CA VAL A 218 18.58 -9.88 -1.55
C VAL A 218 18.69 -8.36 -1.78
N ASN A 219 19.79 -7.72 -1.41
CA ASN A 219 20.03 -6.30 -1.71
C ASN A 219 20.13 -6.05 -3.23
N THR A 220 20.86 -6.89 -3.97
CA THR A 220 20.94 -6.75 -5.43
C THR A 220 19.58 -6.94 -6.11
N LEU A 221 18.77 -7.90 -5.65
CA LEU A 221 17.39 -8.09 -6.11
C LEU A 221 16.52 -6.87 -5.82
N PHE A 222 16.71 -6.23 -4.67
CA PHE A 222 15.94 -5.05 -4.27
C PHE A 222 16.31 -3.81 -5.04
N ASP A 223 17.60 -3.52 -5.20
CA ASP A 223 18.08 -2.43 -6.04
C ASP A 223 17.61 -2.62 -7.49
N PHE A 224 17.64 -3.86 -7.99
CA PHE A 224 17.04 -4.20 -9.27
C PHE A 224 15.54 -3.89 -9.27
N THR A 225 14.78 -4.34 -8.28
CA THR A 225 13.34 -4.11 -8.16
C THR A 225 12.97 -2.62 -8.13
N ILE A 226 13.77 -1.80 -7.45
CA ILE A 226 13.64 -0.33 -7.44
C ILE A 226 13.91 0.23 -8.84
N ASN A 227 15.02 -0.15 -9.47
CA ASN A 227 15.37 0.33 -10.81
C ASN A 227 14.32 -0.04 -11.86
N VAL A 228 13.73 -1.23 -11.73
CA VAL A 228 12.60 -1.65 -12.54
C VAL A 228 11.45 -0.66 -12.33
N ALA A 229 10.97 -0.52 -11.09
CA ALA A 229 9.84 0.35 -10.78
C ALA A 229 10.07 1.82 -11.19
N SER A 230 11.28 2.36 -11.02
CA SER A 230 11.60 3.75 -11.40
C SER A 230 11.46 3.95 -12.90
N LYS A 231 12.06 3.07 -13.72
CA LYS A 231 11.95 3.15 -15.19
C LYS A 231 10.50 3.10 -15.65
N PHE A 232 9.68 2.20 -15.11
CA PHE A 232 8.24 2.16 -15.41
C PHE A 232 7.50 3.44 -15.02
N THR A 233 7.92 4.15 -13.97
CA THR A 233 7.25 5.38 -13.53
C THR A 233 7.69 6.63 -14.29
N ILE A 234 8.91 6.62 -14.85
CA ILE A 234 9.52 7.74 -15.59
C ILE A 234 9.17 7.66 -17.08
N GLU A 235 9.27 6.47 -17.70
CA GLU A 235 9.18 6.32 -19.16
C GLU A 235 7.75 6.15 -19.69
N ASN A 236 6.77 5.80 -18.83
CA ASN A 236 5.41 5.52 -19.28
C ASN A 236 4.53 6.77 -19.32
N ASN A 237 4.21 7.22 -20.53
CA ASN A 237 3.26 8.32 -20.76
C ASN A 237 1.79 7.94 -20.49
N SER A 238 1.43 6.65 -20.48
CA SER A 238 0.07 6.20 -20.18
C SER A 238 -0.20 6.10 -18.68
N SER A 239 -1.13 6.93 -18.18
CA SER A 239 -1.54 6.96 -16.76
C SER A 239 -2.02 5.60 -16.23
N VAL A 240 -2.68 4.80 -17.09
CA VAL A 240 -3.22 3.48 -16.73
C VAL A 240 -2.11 2.47 -16.42
N ASP A 241 -1.02 2.46 -17.18
CA ASP A 241 0.06 1.49 -16.96
C ASP A 241 0.92 1.88 -15.76
N LYS A 242 1.15 3.19 -15.56
CA LYS A 242 1.84 3.71 -14.37
C LYS A 242 1.10 3.34 -13.08
N SER A 243 -0.22 3.52 -13.04
CA SER A 243 -1.02 3.15 -11.87
C SER A 243 -0.99 1.65 -11.56
N PHE A 244 -0.96 0.79 -12.58
CA PHE A 244 -0.87 -0.66 -12.40
C PHE A 244 0.45 -1.09 -11.77
N VAL A 245 1.59 -0.57 -12.27
CA VAL A 245 2.91 -0.88 -11.72
C VAL A 245 3.03 -0.39 -10.28
N ILE A 246 2.60 0.85 -10.00
CA ILE A 246 2.62 1.42 -8.65
C ILE A 246 1.75 0.60 -7.70
N ARG A 247 0.57 0.17 -8.16
CA ARG A 247 -0.31 -0.73 -7.41
C ARG A 247 0.37 -2.05 -7.09
N SER A 248 0.97 -2.68 -8.09
CA SER A 248 1.65 -3.96 -7.97
C SER A 248 2.85 -3.89 -7.02
N PHE A 249 3.65 -2.81 -7.11
CA PHE A 249 4.75 -2.54 -6.20
C PHE A 249 4.26 -2.30 -4.76
N THR A 250 3.23 -1.46 -4.57
CA THR A 250 2.67 -1.16 -3.24
C THR A 250 2.11 -2.43 -2.58
N LEU A 251 1.36 -3.24 -3.33
CA LEU A 251 0.72 -4.45 -2.80
C LEU A 251 1.70 -5.58 -2.53
N ASN A 252 2.78 -5.70 -3.31
CA ASN A 252 3.68 -6.85 -3.19
C ASN A 252 5.00 -6.51 -2.49
N ILE A 253 5.61 -5.36 -2.77
CA ILE A 253 6.90 -4.97 -2.20
C ILE A 253 6.71 -4.20 -0.88
N LEU A 254 5.91 -3.13 -0.86
CA LEU A 254 5.69 -2.36 0.37
C LEU A 254 4.87 -3.11 1.43
N SER A 255 4.27 -4.26 1.11
CA SER A 255 3.61 -5.11 2.09
C SER A 255 4.54 -6.17 2.72
N ILE A 256 5.83 -6.19 2.35
CA ILE A 256 6.82 -7.04 3.01
C ILE A 256 7.08 -6.48 4.41
N PRO A 257 6.94 -7.26 5.49
CA PRO A 257 7.17 -6.77 6.84
C PRO A 257 8.63 -6.37 7.03
N LEU A 258 8.85 -5.18 7.60
CA LEU A 258 10.14 -4.59 7.97
C LEU A 258 11.12 -4.56 6.78
N LEU A 259 10.68 -4.00 5.66
CA LEU A 259 11.41 -4.01 4.40
C LEU A 259 12.83 -3.45 4.58
N LEU A 260 13.01 -2.25 5.13
CA LEU A 260 14.33 -1.62 5.22
C LEU A 260 15.23 -2.21 6.32
N SER A 261 14.69 -3.07 7.19
CA SER A 261 15.51 -3.91 8.07
C SER A 261 16.13 -5.09 7.31
N LYS A 262 15.43 -5.60 6.29
CA LYS A 262 15.85 -6.73 5.45
C LYS A 262 16.70 -6.28 4.27
N PHE A 263 16.49 -5.05 3.81
CA PHE A 263 17.16 -4.48 2.65
C PHE A 263 17.97 -3.26 3.05
N LYS A 264 19.28 -3.31 2.81
CA LYS A 264 20.15 -2.14 2.91
C LYS A 264 19.98 -1.35 1.62
N LEU A 265 19.49 -0.11 1.71
CA LEU A 265 19.49 0.82 0.59
C LEU A 265 20.95 1.16 0.25
N GLN A 266 21.48 0.52 -0.79
CA GLN A 266 22.77 0.88 -1.40
C GLN A 266 22.57 1.64 -2.72
N GLY A 267 21.37 1.57 -3.31
CA GLY A 267 21.02 2.23 -4.56
C GLY A 267 20.80 3.75 -4.50
N ASN A 268 20.56 4.33 -5.69
CA ASN A 268 20.35 5.75 -5.91
C ASN A 268 19.06 6.25 -5.21
N LEU A 269 19.21 7.07 -4.16
CA LEU A 269 18.12 7.66 -3.39
C LEU A 269 17.14 8.44 -4.26
N ASP A 270 17.57 9.02 -5.38
CA ASP A 270 16.71 9.79 -6.28
C ASP A 270 15.68 8.91 -6.98
N SER A 271 16.08 7.68 -7.36
CA SER A 271 15.16 6.71 -7.97
C SER A 271 14.09 6.27 -6.98
N VAL A 272 14.49 6.06 -5.72
CA VAL A 272 13.57 5.73 -4.63
C VAL A 272 12.62 6.91 -4.37
N ALA A 273 13.13 8.14 -4.32
CA ALA A 273 12.33 9.34 -4.13
C ALA A 273 11.22 9.48 -5.19
N HIS A 274 11.57 9.29 -6.47
CA HIS A 274 10.61 9.38 -7.57
C HIS A 274 9.48 8.33 -7.48
N ILE A 275 9.84 7.08 -7.17
CA ILE A 275 8.85 6.01 -6.97
C ILE A 275 7.95 6.33 -5.78
N MET A 276 8.54 6.75 -4.65
CA MET A 276 7.78 7.04 -3.43
C MET A 276 6.81 8.21 -3.63
N LYS A 277 7.20 9.25 -4.37
CA LYS A 277 6.29 10.34 -4.77
C LYS A 277 5.07 9.82 -5.53
N SER A 278 5.32 8.94 -6.51
CA SER A 278 4.25 8.33 -7.30
C SER A 278 3.35 7.42 -6.45
N ILE A 279 3.94 6.72 -5.47
CA ILE A 279 3.20 5.90 -4.49
C ILE A 279 2.34 6.76 -3.58
N PHE A 280 2.83 7.91 -3.08
CA PHE A 280 2.02 8.78 -2.21
C PHE A 280 0.79 9.31 -2.95
N GLN A 281 0.97 9.78 -4.19
CA GLN A 281 -0.14 10.23 -5.04
C GLN A 281 -1.14 9.10 -5.29
N PHE A 282 -0.66 7.90 -5.60
CA PHE A 282 -1.50 6.72 -5.79
C PHE A 282 -2.28 6.35 -4.53
N LEU A 283 -1.65 6.39 -3.35
CA LEU A 283 -2.32 6.12 -2.09
C LEU A 283 -3.41 7.13 -1.81
N ILE A 284 -3.25 8.40 -2.18
CA ILE A 284 -4.26 9.45 -2.02
C ILE A 284 -5.43 9.26 -2.98
N SER A 285 -5.17 8.99 -4.26
CA SER A 285 -6.22 8.95 -5.30
C SER A 285 -7.08 7.70 -5.24
N ASP A 286 -6.51 6.56 -4.87
CA ASP A 286 -7.16 5.28 -5.15
C ASP A 286 -7.87 4.68 -3.92
N THR A 287 -9.07 4.15 -4.11
CA THR A 287 -9.94 3.65 -3.03
C THR A 287 -9.70 2.16 -2.78
N PHE A 288 -8.48 1.80 -2.35
CA PHE A 288 -8.20 0.40 -2.07
C PHE A 288 -8.71 -0.08 -0.72
N THR A 289 -9.43 -1.19 -0.78
CA THR A 289 -9.59 -2.14 0.33
C THR A 289 -8.52 -3.22 0.19
N PHE A 290 -7.62 -3.29 1.16
CA PHE A 290 -6.66 -4.39 1.22
C PHE A 290 -7.35 -5.58 1.87
N ASN A 291 -7.05 -6.80 1.41
CA ASN A 291 -7.73 -8.01 1.89
C ASN A 291 -7.38 -8.36 3.35
N ASN A 292 -6.36 -7.73 3.92
CA ASN A 292 -5.85 -8.04 5.26
C ASN A 292 -5.36 -6.76 5.93
N ASP A 293 -5.89 -6.47 7.13
CA ASP A 293 -5.54 -5.29 7.92
C ASP A 293 -4.04 -5.19 8.23
N MET A 294 -3.35 -6.33 8.36
CA MET A 294 -1.90 -6.37 8.56
C MET A 294 -1.12 -5.79 7.37
N GLN A 295 -1.68 -5.83 6.15
CA GLN A 295 -1.02 -5.23 5.00
C GLN A 295 -0.94 -3.71 5.12
N TYR A 296 -1.98 -3.07 5.68
CA TYR A 296 -1.94 -1.63 5.95
C TYR A 296 -0.84 -1.29 6.96
N LEU A 297 -0.64 -2.12 7.98
CA LEU A 297 0.42 -1.92 8.97
C LEU A 297 1.81 -2.06 8.36
N TYR A 298 2.05 -3.08 7.53
CA TYR A 298 3.34 -3.24 6.84
C TYR A 298 3.64 -2.10 5.88
N ILE A 299 2.62 -1.67 5.12
CA ILE A 299 2.75 -0.54 4.19
C ILE A 299 3.02 0.74 4.96
N LEU A 300 2.29 1.01 6.06
CA LEU A 300 2.51 2.16 6.92
C LEU A 300 3.94 2.17 7.48
N SER A 301 4.38 1.05 8.04
CA SER A 301 5.74 0.89 8.59
C SER A 301 6.81 1.22 7.55
N ASN A 302 6.72 0.62 6.36
CA ASN A 302 7.72 0.83 5.32
C ASN A 302 7.69 2.26 4.78
N ILE A 303 6.51 2.87 4.63
CA ILE A 303 6.36 4.26 4.21
C ILE A 303 6.98 5.22 5.22
N LEU A 304 6.80 4.99 6.52
CA LEU A 304 7.43 5.80 7.57
C LEU A 304 8.96 5.70 7.53
N GLU A 305 9.50 4.51 7.35
CA GLU A 305 10.95 4.30 7.25
C GLU A 305 11.54 4.96 5.98
N PHE A 306 10.85 4.88 4.84
CA PHE A 306 11.25 5.63 3.63
C PHE A 306 11.13 7.14 3.83
N GLY A 307 10.05 7.60 4.46
CA GLY A 307 9.81 9.01 4.79
C GLY A 307 10.93 9.62 5.62
N LEU A 308 11.46 8.88 6.59
CA LEU A 308 12.62 9.29 7.37
C LEU A 308 13.91 9.41 6.57
N ARG A 309 14.09 8.66 5.49
CA ARG A 309 15.33 8.66 4.68
C ARG A 309 15.31 9.64 3.51
N LEU A 310 14.14 9.95 2.97
CA LEU A 310 13.99 10.79 1.77
C LEU A 310 13.76 12.26 2.09
N ASN A 311 14.42 13.17 1.37
CA ASN A 311 14.13 14.59 1.50
C ASN A 311 12.96 14.97 0.59
N TYR A 312 12.08 15.83 1.10
CA TYR A 312 10.86 16.26 0.41
C TYR A 312 10.81 17.77 0.35
N ASN A 313 10.30 18.29 -0.76
CA ASN A 313 9.86 19.69 -0.81
C ASN A 313 8.53 19.88 -0.06
N GLU A 314 8.02 21.10 -0.01
CA GLU A 314 6.77 21.45 0.69
C GLU A 314 5.57 20.62 0.21
N GLU A 315 5.32 20.58 -1.11
CA GLU A 315 4.18 19.86 -1.69
C GLU A 315 4.29 18.33 -1.53
N GLU A 316 5.51 17.80 -1.66
CA GLU A 316 5.80 16.38 -1.46
C GLU A 316 5.59 15.99 0.00
N THR A 317 5.96 16.86 0.94
CA THR A 317 5.70 16.67 2.37
C THR A 317 4.20 16.64 2.66
N ILE A 318 3.42 17.54 2.03
CA ILE A 318 1.95 17.53 2.14
C ILE A 318 1.36 16.24 1.59
N THR A 319 1.80 15.81 0.40
CA THR A 319 1.36 14.57 -0.25
C THR A 319 1.71 13.35 0.60
N TYR A 320 2.91 13.32 1.18
CA TYR A 320 3.32 12.29 2.12
C TYR A 320 2.41 12.23 3.35
N MET A 321 2.13 13.37 4.00
CA MET A 321 1.21 13.43 5.15
C MET A 321 -0.20 12.98 4.78
N GLU A 322 -0.74 13.40 3.63
CA GLU A 322 -2.06 12.97 3.16
C GLU A 322 -2.12 11.45 2.96
N SER A 323 -1.05 10.84 2.43
CA SER A 323 -0.96 9.38 2.29
C SER A 323 -0.93 8.67 3.65
N LEU A 324 -0.18 9.20 4.64
CA LEU A 324 -0.14 8.68 6.01
C LEU A 324 -1.51 8.78 6.69
N ILE A 325 -2.19 9.92 6.56
CA ILE A 325 -3.52 10.15 7.11
C ILE A 325 -4.50 9.12 6.54
N LYS A 326 -4.46 8.87 5.23
CA LYS A 326 -5.36 7.91 4.59
C LYS A 326 -5.08 6.48 5.05
N LEU A 327 -3.83 6.05 5.09
CA LEU A 327 -3.44 4.73 5.61
C LEU A 327 -3.84 4.56 7.08
N LEU A 328 -3.52 5.55 7.92
CA LEU A 328 -3.90 5.53 9.31
C LEU A 328 -5.41 5.45 9.47
N LYS A 329 -6.22 6.18 8.69
CA LYS A 329 -7.69 6.11 8.73
C LYS A 329 -8.18 4.68 8.51
N SER A 330 -7.61 3.96 7.55
CA SER A 330 -7.97 2.59 7.20
C SER A 330 -7.60 1.53 8.24
N ILE A 331 -6.59 1.77 9.08
CA ILE A 331 -6.18 0.79 10.10
C ILE A 331 -7.17 0.75 11.28
N PRO A 332 -7.72 -0.42 11.67
CA PRO A 332 -8.60 -0.52 12.83
C PRO A 332 -7.95 -0.07 14.15
N ARG A 333 -8.76 0.43 15.09
CA ARG A 333 -8.25 0.97 16.36
C ARG A 333 -7.66 -0.12 17.26
N GLU A 334 -8.07 -1.38 17.11
CA GLU A 334 -7.57 -2.49 17.93
C GLU A 334 -6.05 -2.66 17.78
N PHE A 335 -5.53 -2.53 16.56
CA PHE A 335 -4.09 -2.69 16.28
C PHE A 335 -3.21 -1.65 16.99
N MET A 336 -3.74 -0.47 17.30
CA MET A 336 -3.00 0.62 17.97
C MET A 336 -3.15 0.61 19.50
N LYS A 337 -4.02 -0.24 20.04
CA LYS A 337 -4.20 -0.40 21.49
C LYS A 337 -3.29 -1.46 22.11
N ILE A 338 -2.66 -2.30 21.29
CA ILE A 338 -1.86 -3.44 21.76
C ILE A 338 -0.80 -2.93 22.73
N LYS A 339 -0.95 -3.36 23.99
CA LYS A 339 -0.02 -3.02 25.05
C LYS A 339 1.37 -3.48 24.60
N MET A 340 2.35 -2.58 24.68
CA MET A 340 3.72 -3.00 24.94
C MET A 340 3.71 -3.71 26.29
N GLN A 341 3.31 -4.99 26.33
CA GLN A 341 3.55 -5.86 27.47
C GLN A 341 5.07 -5.99 27.54
N THR A 342 5.67 -5.09 28.33
CA THR A 342 6.96 -5.34 28.93
C THR A 342 6.81 -6.64 29.70
N VAL A 343 7.43 -7.70 29.17
CA VAL A 343 7.64 -8.95 29.89
C VAL A 343 8.57 -8.61 31.05
N SER A 344 7.99 -8.09 32.13
CA SER A 344 8.62 -8.04 33.44
C SER A 344 8.36 -9.41 34.06
N GLY A 345 9.16 -10.39 33.65
CA GLY A 345 9.29 -11.64 34.37
C GLY A 345 9.92 -11.36 35.72
N THR A 346 9.10 -11.07 36.72
CA THR A 346 9.47 -11.27 38.12
C THR A 346 8.51 -12.28 38.70
N ASN A 347 9.03 -13.50 38.85
CA ASN A 347 8.40 -14.57 39.61
C ASN A 347 8.09 -14.04 41.02
N SER A 348 6.81 -13.82 41.30
CA SER A 348 6.31 -13.89 42.67
C SER A 348 5.06 -14.76 42.64
N GLY A 349 5.18 -15.91 43.29
CA GLY A 349 4.10 -16.87 43.43
C GLY A 349 3.03 -16.29 44.34
N GLY A 350 1.83 -16.15 43.79
CA GLY A 350 0.59 -15.94 44.52
C GLY A 350 -0.51 -16.65 43.74
N LYS A 351 -0.91 -17.82 44.23
CA LYS A 351 -2.07 -18.54 43.74
C LYS A 351 -3.30 -17.72 44.13
N ASP A 352 -3.98 -17.13 43.16
CA ASP A 352 -5.43 -16.96 43.22
C ASP A 352 -5.99 -17.19 41.82
N MET A 353 -6.92 -18.14 41.75
CA MET A 353 -7.65 -18.51 40.55
C MET A 353 -8.75 -17.48 40.31
N ASP A 354 -8.47 -16.51 39.44
CA ASP A 354 -9.52 -15.76 38.75
C ASP A 354 -9.52 -16.14 37.27
N LEU A 355 -10.65 -16.70 36.84
CA LEU A 355 -11.06 -16.72 35.44
C LEU A 355 -10.99 -15.28 34.90
N MET A 356 -10.45 -15.09 33.68
CA MET A 356 -11.10 -14.34 32.59
C MET A 356 -10.15 -14.11 31.40
N GLU A 357 -10.74 -14.29 30.22
CA GLU A 357 -10.36 -13.79 28.90
C GLU A 357 -8.95 -14.14 28.40
N VAL A 358 -8.87 -15.27 27.70
CA VAL A 358 -7.88 -15.49 26.64
C VAL A 358 -8.17 -14.46 25.55
N ASP A 359 -7.63 -13.26 25.74
CA ASP A 359 -7.57 -12.23 24.72
C ASP A 359 -6.71 -12.82 23.60
N SER A 360 -7.37 -13.41 22.59
CA SER A 360 -6.73 -13.93 21.38
C SER A 360 -6.26 -12.78 20.49
N GLY A 361 -5.67 -11.76 21.11
CA GLY A 361 -5.09 -10.60 20.46
C GLY A 361 -4.03 -11.09 19.50
N THR A 362 -4.16 -10.70 18.24
CA THR A 362 -3.11 -10.87 17.24
C THR A 362 -1.80 -10.32 17.81
N THR A 363 -0.85 -11.20 18.11
CA THR A 363 0.46 -10.79 18.60
C THR A 363 1.18 -10.08 17.45
N ILE A 364 1.14 -8.75 17.45
CA ILE A 364 1.91 -7.94 16.51
C ILE A 364 3.39 -8.04 16.89
N ASP A 365 4.24 -8.21 15.89
CA ASP A 365 5.70 -8.18 16.03
C ASP A 365 6.17 -6.89 16.72
N ARG A 366 7.04 -7.01 17.73
CA ARG A 366 7.57 -5.87 18.48
C ARG A 366 8.36 -4.92 17.58
N ASP A 367 9.07 -5.46 16.61
CA ASP A 367 9.86 -4.68 15.67
C ASP A 367 8.93 -3.83 14.79
N LEU A 368 7.78 -4.37 14.39
CA LEU A 368 6.77 -3.60 13.64
C LEU A 368 6.19 -2.45 14.46
N ILE A 369 5.92 -2.68 15.74
CA ILE A 369 5.46 -1.62 16.65
C ILE A 369 6.53 -0.53 16.77
N SER A 370 7.81 -0.93 16.86
CA SER A 370 8.93 0.02 16.90
C SER A 370 9.03 0.86 15.61
N SER A 371 8.87 0.24 14.43
CA SER A 371 8.87 0.97 13.17
C SER A 371 7.65 1.89 13.04
N ILE A 372 6.48 1.50 13.54
CA ILE A 372 5.30 2.37 13.54
C ILE A 372 5.46 3.55 14.51
N SER A 373 6.18 3.36 15.63
CA SER A 373 6.45 4.43 16.61
C SER A 373 7.22 5.62 16.03
N ILE A 374 7.92 5.42 14.90
CA ILE A 374 8.56 6.47 14.10
C ILE A 374 7.60 7.62 13.82
N ILE A 375 6.31 7.35 13.63
CA ILE A 375 5.31 8.35 13.23
C ILE A 375 5.25 9.55 14.19
N TYR A 376 5.49 9.33 15.47
CA TYR A 376 5.51 10.36 16.52
C TYR A 376 6.92 10.64 17.08
N SER A 377 7.96 10.13 16.42
CA SER A 377 9.35 10.40 16.80
C SER A 377 9.71 11.88 16.56
N GLN A 378 10.63 12.41 17.38
CA GLN A 378 11.10 13.80 17.24
C GLN A 378 11.67 14.09 15.86
N GLU A 379 12.45 13.15 15.29
CA GLU A 379 13.07 13.32 13.98
C GLU A 379 12.01 13.40 12.87
N HIS A 380 11.05 12.47 12.87
CA HIS A 380 9.98 12.44 11.87
C HIS A 380 9.11 13.70 11.93
N LEU A 381 8.66 14.09 13.14
CA LEU A 381 7.83 15.28 13.31
C LEU A 381 8.56 16.56 12.89
N ARG A 382 9.88 16.66 13.14
CA ARG A 382 10.68 17.80 12.69
C ARG A 382 10.77 17.82 11.17
N LYS A 383 11.03 16.65 10.56
CA LYS A 383 11.14 16.49 9.12
C LYS A 383 9.86 16.85 8.37
N LEU A 384 8.69 16.62 8.99
CA LEU A 384 7.40 17.07 8.44
C LEU A 384 7.20 18.59 8.51
N LEU A 385 7.70 19.25 9.56
CA LEU A 385 7.48 20.68 9.78
C LEU A 385 8.52 21.59 9.12
N THR A 386 9.78 21.18 9.07
CA THR A 386 10.88 22.03 8.57
C THR A 386 10.66 22.51 7.13
N PRO A 387 10.32 21.64 6.16
CA PRO A 387 10.10 22.07 4.77
C PRO A 387 8.95 23.08 4.67
N ILE A 388 7.86 22.84 5.41
CA ILE A 388 6.67 23.71 5.42
C ILE A 388 7.00 25.10 5.97
N LEU A 389 7.95 25.21 6.90
CA LEU A 389 8.24 26.47 7.59
C LEU A 389 9.50 27.18 7.06
N SER A 390 10.23 26.63 6.10
CA SER A 390 11.49 27.21 5.61
C SER A 390 11.32 28.43 4.70
N ASN A 391 10.22 28.55 3.94
CA ASN A 391 10.00 29.65 2.99
C ASN A 391 8.92 30.63 3.47
N LYS A 392 9.31 31.63 4.26
CA LYS A 392 8.38 32.57 4.92
C LYS A 392 8.09 33.87 4.17
N ASN A 393 8.77 34.14 3.05
CA ASN A 393 8.86 35.51 2.53
C ASN A 393 7.81 35.90 1.47
N ASP A 394 7.07 34.93 0.90
CA ASP A 394 6.13 35.20 -0.19
C ASP A 394 4.67 35.01 0.23
N GLU A 395 3.79 35.96 -0.10
CA GLU A 395 2.37 35.88 0.24
C GLU A 395 1.65 34.69 -0.41
N SER A 396 2.08 34.28 -1.61
CA SER A 396 1.58 33.09 -2.32
C SER A 396 1.89 31.79 -1.58
N HIS A 397 2.92 31.75 -0.73
CA HIS A 397 3.26 30.57 0.06
C HIS A 397 2.39 30.43 1.31
N ASN A 398 1.63 31.46 1.70
CA ASN A 398 0.77 31.37 2.89
C ASN A 398 -0.24 30.22 2.77
N ASP A 399 -0.84 30.01 1.60
CA ASP A 399 -1.83 28.94 1.39
C ASP A 399 -1.20 27.55 1.53
N ILE A 400 0.01 27.36 1.00
CA ILE A 400 0.78 26.12 1.13
C ILE A 400 1.09 25.85 2.60
N ILE A 401 1.50 26.87 3.35
CA ILE A 401 1.82 26.74 4.77
C ILE A 401 0.57 26.44 5.59
N ILE A 402 -0.56 27.12 5.35
CA ILE A 402 -1.83 26.85 6.04
C ILE A 402 -2.28 25.42 5.74
N ARG A 403 -2.24 24.99 4.47
CA ARG A 403 -2.57 23.62 4.07
C ARG A 403 -1.63 22.61 4.74
N GLY A 404 -0.33 22.86 4.72
CA GLY A 404 0.69 21.99 5.30
C GLY A 404 0.54 21.83 6.81
N LEU A 405 0.44 22.94 7.54
CA LEU A 405 0.17 22.94 8.99
C LEU A 405 -1.18 22.30 9.32
N GLY A 406 -2.20 22.52 8.49
CA GLY A 406 -3.49 21.88 8.65
C GLY A 406 -3.44 20.36 8.46
N LYS A 407 -2.68 19.86 7.47
CA LYS A 407 -2.45 18.41 7.28
C LYS A 407 -1.58 17.80 8.37
N PHE A 408 -0.54 18.49 8.81
CA PHE A 408 0.23 18.08 9.97
C PHE A 408 -0.68 17.97 11.22
N SER A 409 -1.56 18.94 11.41
CA SER A 409 -2.51 18.95 12.53
C SER A 409 -3.55 17.83 12.44
N GLU A 410 -4.05 17.54 11.24
CA GLU A 410 -4.92 16.39 10.96
C GLU A 410 -4.24 15.08 11.37
N LEU A 411 -2.97 14.90 10.98
CA LEU A 411 -2.16 13.74 11.32
C LEU A 411 -1.97 13.60 12.84
N ILE A 412 -1.59 14.67 13.53
CA ILE A 412 -1.39 14.67 14.98
C ILE A 412 -2.68 14.30 15.72
N LEU A 413 -3.81 14.92 15.36
CA LEU A 413 -5.10 14.60 15.97
C LEU A 413 -5.49 13.14 15.71
N LEU A 414 -5.25 12.63 14.49
CA LEU A 414 -5.51 11.23 14.16
C LEU A 414 -4.72 10.27 15.04
N ILE A 415 -3.43 10.55 15.25
CA ILE A 415 -2.56 9.77 16.13
C ILE A 415 -3.11 9.82 17.56
N ILE A 416 -3.43 11.00 18.09
CA ILE A 416 -3.97 11.17 19.44
C ILE A 416 -5.29 10.39 19.65
N PHE A 417 -6.16 10.35 18.63
CA PHE A 417 -7.45 9.66 18.74
C PHE A 417 -7.36 8.15 18.51
N LYS A 418 -6.34 7.66 17.82
CA LYS A 418 -6.15 6.22 17.58
C LYS A 418 -5.26 5.54 18.64
N TYR A 419 -4.31 6.27 19.19
CA TYR A 419 -3.33 5.74 20.15
C TYR A 419 -3.72 6.05 21.60
N GLN A 420 -2.94 5.50 22.54
CA GLN A 420 -3.13 5.68 23.98
C GLN A 420 -2.83 7.13 24.44
N SER A 421 -3.37 7.50 25.60
CA SER A 421 -3.23 8.84 26.19
C SER A 421 -1.79 9.25 26.51
N SER A 422 -0.90 8.30 26.76
CA SER A 422 0.53 8.54 27.00
C SER A 422 1.23 9.18 25.80
N ILE A 423 0.93 8.71 24.59
CA ILE A 423 1.50 9.23 23.34
C ILE A 423 1.11 10.69 23.10
N LYS A 424 -0.11 11.08 23.52
CA LYS A 424 -0.53 12.50 23.50
C LYS A 424 0.35 13.37 24.41
N VAL A 425 0.88 12.87 25.52
CA VAL A 425 1.77 13.67 26.37
C VAL A 425 3.15 13.83 25.73
N GLU A 426 3.61 12.80 25.02
CA GLU A 426 4.93 12.74 24.37
C GLU A 426 5.04 13.55 23.06
N ILE A 427 4.12 13.37 22.11
CA ILE A 427 3.77 14.42 21.13
C ILE A 427 3.45 15.67 21.95
N PHE A 428 3.42 16.90 21.48
CA PHE A 428 3.30 18.09 22.35
C PHE A 428 4.44 18.28 23.38
N ARG A 429 4.94 17.31 24.16
CA ARG A 429 6.24 17.50 24.85
C ARG A 429 7.33 17.75 23.81
N ILE A 430 7.35 16.96 22.74
CA ILE A 430 8.22 17.18 21.58
C ILE A 430 7.93 18.55 20.94
N LEU A 431 6.67 18.83 20.57
CA LEU A 431 6.31 20.07 19.87
C LEU A 431 6.62 21.34 20.69
N MET A 432 6.43 21.30 22.01
CA MET A 432 6.61 22.45 22.90
C MET A 432 8.07 22.68 23.28
N TYR A 433 8.79 21.61 23.65
CA TYR A 433 10.10 21.74 24.28
C TYR A 433 11.26 21.43 23.33
N LYS A 434 11.06 20.56 22.35
CA LYS A 434 12.10 20.19 21.39
C LYS A 434 12.09 21.06 20.14
N PHE A 435 10.95 21.67 19.80
CA PHE A 435 10.79 22.58 18.65
C PHE A 435 10.61 24.03 19.06
N LYS A 436 11.31 24.47 20.12
CA LYS A 436 11.27 25.86 20.60
C LYS A 436 11.69 26.86 19.52
N ASP A 437 12.63 26.47 18.67
CA ASP A 437 13.11 27.23 17.51
C ASP A 437 12.01 27.57 16.49
N LEU A 438 11.00 26.72 16.37
CA LEU A 438 9.90 26.90 15.41
C LEU A 438 8.79 27.84 15.93
N ASN A 439 8.81 28.19 17.22
CA ASN A 439 7.81 29.04 17.87
C ASN A 439 6.36 28.64 17.50
N LEU A 440 6.07 27.34 17.60
CA LEU A 440 4.87 26.74 17.01
C LEU A 440 3.57 27.43 17.44
N LEU A 441 3.43 27.85 18.69
CA LEU A 441 2.24 28.58 19.15
C LEU A 441 1.98 29.84 18.30
N LYS A 442 3.00 30.69 18.14
CA LYS A 442 2.92 31.94 17.37
C LYS A 442 2.73 31.65 15.89
N THR A 443 3.46 30.67 15.36
CA THR A 443 3.36 30.23 13.96
C THR A 443 1.93 29.78 13.64
N TYR A 444 1.36 28.89 14.45
CA TYR A 444 -0.02 28.44 14.30
C TYR A 444 -1.03 29.60 14.37
N TRP A 445 -0.87 30.52 15.31
CA TRP A 445 -1.76 31.69 15.42
C TRP A 445 -1.70 32.58 14.17
N ILE A 446 -0.50 32.92 13.69
CA ILE A 446 -0.29 33.77 12.52
C ILE A 446 -0.97 33.16 11.28
N TYR A 447 -0.73 31.87 11.01
CA TYR A 447 -1.30 31.23 9.83
C TYR A 447 -2.79 30.94 9.97
N PHE A 448 -3.28 30.66 11.18
CA PHE A 448 -4.72 30.58 11.43
C PHE A 448 -5.43 31.91 11.09
N LYS A 449 -4.83 33.04 11.48
CA LYS A 449 -5.37 34.38 11.17
C LYS A 449 -5.39 34.71 9.69
N LYS A 450 -4.45 34.16 8.92
CA LYS A 450 -4.40 34.33 7.47
C LYS A 450 -5.44 33.48 6.74
N GLY A 451 -5.92 32.42 7.39
CA GLY A 451 -7.00 31.57 6.87
C GLY A 451 -8.34 32.30 6.78
N ASP A 452 -9.30 31.69 6.08
CA ASP A 452 -10.64 32.27 5.94
C ASP A 452 -11.54 31.95 7.13
N LEU A 453 -11.26 30.86 7.85
CA LEU A 453 -12.08 30.39 8.98
C LEU A 453 -12.22 31.44 10.08
N ILE A 454 -11.16 32.23 10.32
CA ILE A 454 -11.20 33.30 11.32
C ILE A 454 -12.23 34.40 10.99
N LYS A 455 -12.39 34.74 9.71
CA LYS A 455 -13.34 35.78 9.27
C LYS A 455 -14.75 35.37 9.64
N PHE A 456 -15.07 34.07 9.51
CA PHE A 456 -16.36 33.52 9.91
C PHE A 456 -16.57 33.51 11.42
N PHE A 457 -15.52 33.27 12.22
CA PHE A 457 -15.64 33.27 13.69
C PHE A 457 -15.84 34.67 14.29
N LEU A 458 -15.42 35.71 13.56
CA LEU A 458 -15.55 37.11 13.98
C LEU A 458 -16.89 37.73 13.58
N VAL A 459 -17.57 37.22 12.56
CA VAL A 459 -18.89 37.70 12.12
C VAL A 459 -19.99 37.03 12.95
N GLU A 460 -21.02 37.78 13.36
CA GLU A 460 -22.09 37.30 14.26
C GLU A 460 -22.99 36.20 13.64
N ASN A 461 -23.04 36.09 12.31
CA ASN A 461 -23.82 35.07 11.57
C ASN A 461 -23.06 33.75 11.35
N ILE A 462 -22.61 33.16 12.46
CA ILE A 462 -21.88 31.88 12.55
C ILE A 462 -22.71 30.69 12.00
N PHE A 463 -24.04 30.80 12.05
CA PHE A 463 -24.99 29.70 11.87
C PHE A 463 -24.99 29.03 10.49
N GLU A 464 -24.87 29.81 9.40
CA GLU A 464 -25.04 29.25 8.03
C GLU A 464 -23.73 28.89 7.35
N ASN A 465 -22.57 29.40 7.81
CA ASN A 465 -21.35 29.36 6.99
C ASN A 465 -20.27 28.39 7.47
N ILE A 466 -20.26 28.05 8.76
CA ILE A 466 -19.09 27.40 9.38
C ILE A 466 -19.03 25.88 9.13
N PHE A 467 -20.18 25.21 9.09
CA PHE A 467 -20.25 23.78 8.80
C PHE A 467 -20.62 23.50 7.34
N LEU A 468 -21.31 24.41 6.65
CA LEU A 468 -21.72 24.21 5.26
C LEU A 468 -20.56 24.30 4.25
N LYS A 469 -19.38 24.80 4.65
CA LYS A 469 -18.16 24.81 3.83
C LYS A 469 -17.08 23.87 4.37
N PHE A 470 -17.35 22.56 4.29
CA PHE A 470 -16.39 21.48 4.54
C PHE A 470 -15.15 21.48 3.61
N GLU A 471 -15.03 22.44 2.69
CA GLU A 471 -13.89 22.55 1.77
C GLU A 471 -12.57 22.90 2.48
N LYS A 472 -12.63 23.53 3.68
CA LYS A 472 -11.44 24.00 4.42
C LYS A 472 -11.24 23.34 5.80
N LEU A 473 -11.49 22.02 5.89
CA LEU A 473 -11.34 21.27 7.15
C LEU A 473 -9.94 21.35 7.79
N TYR A 474 -8.91 21.59 7.00
CA TYR A 474 -7.54 21.68 7.49
C TYR A 474 -7.33 22.89 8.42
N GLU A 475 -8.07 24.00 8.24
CA GLU A 475 -8.02 25.17 9.13
C GLU A 475 -8.59 24.86 10.52
N TRP A 476 -9.62 24.00 10.59
CA TRP A 476 -10.16 23.51 11.86
C TRP A 476 -9.13 22.66 12.62
N PHE A 477 -8.43 21.76 11.94
CA PHE A 477 -7.40 20.95 12.58
C PHE A 477 -6.25 21.82 13.10
N LEU A 478 -5.84 22.81 12.30
CA LEU A 478 -4.85 23.81 12.69
C LEU A 478 -5.28 24.54 13.97
N PHE A 479 -6.53 25.02 14.02
CA PHE A 479 -7.07 25.69 15.21
C PHE A 479 -7.13 24.77 16.44
N LEU A 480 -7.57 23.52 16.30
CA LEU A 480 -7.67 22.59 17.41
C LEU A 480 -6.29 22.23 18.01
N VAL A 481 -5.28 22.04 17.16
CA VAL A 481 -3.91 21.80 17.64
C VAL A 481 -3.34 23.07 18.27
N PHE A 482 -3.62 24.25 17.72
CA PHE A 482 -3.29 25.53 18.35
C PHE A 482 -3.86 25.63 19.76
N LEU A 483 -5.14 25.31 19.97
CA LEU A 483 -5.76 25.33 21.30
C LEU A 483 -5.10 24.35 22.27
N GLU A 484 -4.74 23.15 21.83
CA GLU A 484 -4.03 22.19 22.68
C GLU A 484 -2.63 22.66 23.09
N ILE A 485 -1.90 23.28 22.16
CA ILE A 485 -0.60 23.90 22.44
C ILE A 485 -0.79 25.05 23.43
N LEU A 486 -1.76 25.94 23.19
CA LEU A 486 -2.08 27.07 24.04
C LEU A 486 -2.45 26.63 25.46
N GLN A 487 -3.35 25.66 25.62
CA GLN A 487 -3.74 25.13 26.93
C GLN A 487 -2.52 24.68 27.75
N ARG A 488 -1.53 24.04 27.11
CA ARG A 488 -0.31 23.62 27.79
C ARG A 488 0.60 24.79 28.15
N PHE A 489 0.72 25.79 27.28
CA PHE A 489 1.41 27.04 27.62
C PHE A 489 0.75 27.74 28.82
N LEU A 490 -0.59 27.82 28.85
CA LEU A 490 -1.35 28.38 29.97
C LEU A 490 -1.26 27.57 31.26
N LEU A 491 -0.70 26.37 31.25
CA LEU A 491 -0.39 25.62 32.48
C LEU A 491 1.01 25.90 33.00
N VAL A 492 1.95 26.24 32.12
CA VAL A 492 3.38 26.40 32.46
C VAL A 492 3.76 27.85 32.72
N LEU A 493 3.13 28.79 32.02
CA LEU A 493 3.55 30.18 31.93
C LEU A 493 3.17 30.99 33.17
N GLY A 494 4.03 31.86 33.69
CA GLY A 494 3.71 32.70 34.86
C GLY A 494 2.64 33.76 34.59
N ASP A 495 1.95 34.29 35.60
CA ASP A 495 0.99 35.39 35.38
C ASP A 495 1.71 36.65 34.82
N ASP A 496 2.93 36.94 35.27
CA ASP A 496 3.72 38.07 34.78
C ASP A 496 4.12 37.94 33.29
N GLU A 497 4.55 36.76 32.87
CA GLU A 497 4.88 36.44 31.46
C GLU A 497 3.63 36.55 30.57
N PHE A 498 2.48 36.16 31.12
CA PHE A 498 1.20 36.18 30.41
C PHE A 498 0.78 37.61 30.08
N PHE A 499 0.77 38.47 31.10
CA PHE A 499 0.29 39.85 30.96
C PHE A 499 1.29 40.78 30.27
N LYS A 500 2.58 40.43 30.24
CA LYS A 500 3.56 41.10 29.37
C LYS A 500 3.27 40.90 27.88
N GLY A 501 2.41 39.95 27.52
CA GLY A 501 2.02 39.71 26.13
C GLY A 501 3.05 38.90 25.33
N GLU A 502 3.97 38.21 26.01
CA GLU A 502 5.04 37.38 25.41
C GLU A 502 4.52 36.14 24.67
N LEU A 503 3.23 35.80 24.88
CA LEU A 503 2.58 34.59 24.37
C LEU A 503 2.26 34.66 22.88
N LEU A 504 1.71 35.79 22.42
CA LEU A 504 1.31 36.02 21.02
C LEU A 504 1.99 37.27 20.43
N GLY A 505 2.54 38.15 21.27
CA GLY A 505 3.34 39.31 20.89
C GLY A 505 4.76 39.20 21.46
N ASN A 506 5.68 40.05 20.98
CA ASN A 506 7.03 40.13 21.54
C ASN A 506 7.06 41.10 22.74
N GLY A 507 6.07 41.03 23.63
CA GLY A 507 5.90 42.02 24.69
C GLY A 507 5.24 43.34 24.24
N SER A 508 4.73 43.40 23.00
CA SER A 508 4.12 44.60 22.42
C SER A 508 2.64 44.75 22.79
N PRO A 509 2.07 45.98 22.79
CA PRO A 509 0.64 46.22 22.97
C PRO A 509 -0.24 45.48 21.95
N GLU A 510 0.33 45.12 20.80
CA GLU A 510 -0.33 44.30 19.78
C GLU A 510 -0.65 42.89 20.29
N GLY A 511 0.18 42.30 21.17
CA GLY A 511 -0.07 40.99 21.77
C GLY A 511 -1.38 40.95 22.57
N VAL A 512 -1.76 42.05 23.21
CA VAL A 512 -3.05 42.17 23.92
C VAL A 512 -4.22 42.22 22.94
N LYS A 513 -4.08 42.94 21.81
CA LYS A 513 -5.10 42.97 20.76
C LYS A 513 -5.33 41.58 20.16
N GLU A 514 -4.25 40.84 19.88
CA GLU A 514 -4.31 39.46 19.42
C GLU A 514 -5.06 38.55 20.40
N PHE A 515 -4.81 38.75 21.69
CA PHE A 515 -5.47 38.00 22.75
C PHE A 515 -6.98 38.28 22.83
N VAL A 516 -7.40 39.54 22.67
CA VAL A 516 -8.81 39.93 22.61
C VAL A 516 -9.51 39.28 21.41
N VAL A 517 -8.85 39.24 20.25
CA VAL A 517 -9.37 38.55 19.05
C VAL A 517 -9.58 37.06 19.34
N LEU A 518 -8.59 36.39 19.94
CA LEU A 518 -8.71 34.99 20.33
C LEU A 518 -9.86 34.74 21.32
N CYS A 519 -10.00 35.57 22.35
CA CYS A 519 -11.08 35.44 23.33
C CYS A 519 -12.45 35.66 22.70
N THR A 520 -12.56 36.60 21.75
CA THR A 520 -13.79 36.85 20.99
C THR A 520 -14.19 35.62 20.18
N ILE A 521 -13.23 35.02 19.46
CA ILE A 521 -13.43 33.78 18.71
C ILE A 521 -13.88 32.64 19.63
N LEU A 522 -13.17 32.42 20.74
CA LEU A 522 -13.48 31.36 21.69
C LEU A 522 -14.86 31.55 22.31
N LYS A 523 -15.22 32.77 22.71
CA LYS A 523 -16.54 33.12 23.26
C LYS A 523 -17.63 32.83 22.23
N ASN A 524 -17.48 33.34 21.01
CA ASN A 524 -18.46 33.18 19.94
C ASN A 524 -18.69 31.69 19.61
N LEU A 525 -17.61 30.92 19.45
CA LEU A 525 -17.67 29.48 19.19
C LEU A 525 -18.25 28.68 20.36
N THR A 526 -17.82 28.98 21.58
CA THR A 526 -18.31 28.28 22.78
C THR A 526 -19.80 28.55 22.98
N PHE A 527 -20.22 29.80 22.85
CA PHE A 527 -21.63 30.18 22.90
C PHE A 527 -22.43 29.44 21.83
N PHE A 528 -21.97 29.47 20.58
CA PHE A 528 -22.61 28.75 19.48
C PHE A 528 -22.77 27.24 19.74
N ILE A 529 -21.72 26.57 20.21
CA ILE A 529 -21.75 25.13 20.51
C ILE A 529 -22.67 24.80 21.68
N LEU A 530 -22.80 25.70 22.66
CA LEU A 530 -23.64 25.51 23.83
C LEU A 530 -25.11 25.80 23.57
N THR A 531 -25.43 26.83 22.79
CA THR A 531 -26.82 27.20 22.49
C THR A 531 -27.48 26.24 21.50
N ASN A 532 -26.69 25.62 20.62
CA ASN A 532 -27.20 24.76 19.57
C ASN A 532 -27.05 23.26 19.86
N LEU A 533 -27.54 22.79 21.01
CA LEU A 533 -27.47 21.36 21.39
C LEU A 533 -28.19 20.43 20.40
N ASN A 534 -29.24 20.92 19.72
CA ASN A 534 -30.02 20.17 18.73
C ASN A 534 -29.24 19.91 17.42
N ILE A 535 -28.19 20.71 17.14
CA ILE A 535 -27.29 20.50 15.99
C ILE A 535 -26.49 19.20 16.16
N SER A 536 -26.36 18.63 17.37
CA SER A 536 -25.70 17.34 17.56
C SER A 536 -26.36 16.19 16.78
N ASN A 537 -27.65 16.28 16.47
CA ASN A 537 -28.36 15.29 15.65
C ASN A 537 -28.22 15.59 14.15
N LEU A 538 -28.31 16.85 13.74
CA LEU A 538 -28.08 17.30 12.35
C LEU A 538 -26.63 17.05 11.89
N LEU A 539 -25.65 17.37 12.74
CA LEU A 539 -24.25 17.04 12.51
C LEU A 539 -24.02 15.53 12.47
N LYS A 540 -24.72 14.71 13.25
CA LYS A 540 -24.56 13.25 13.14
C LYS A 540 -25.01 12.72 11.77
N GLU A 541 -25.97 13.39 11.12
CA GLU A 541 -26.45 13.00 9.79
C GLU A 541 -25.55 13.55 8.69
N GLU A 542 -25.15 14.83 8.74
CA GLU A 542 -24.22 15.43 7.76
C GLU A 542 -22.78 14.91 7.88
N LEU A 543 -22.31 14.58 9.10
CA LEU A 543 -21.00 13.93 9.32
C LEU A 543 -21.01 12.45 8.95
N LYS A 544 -22.18 11.81 8.85
CA LYS A 544 -22.29 10.48 8.23
C LYS A 544 -22.21 10.55 6.70
N LEU A 545 -22.69 11.64 6.11
CA LEU A 545 -22.69 11.89 4.66
C LEU A 545 -21.33 12.37 4.14
N SER A 546 -20.61 13.18 4.91
CA SER A 546 -19.23 13.53 4.58
C SER A 546 -18.30 12.36 4.91
N SER A 547 -17.83 11.66 3.89
CA SER A 547 -16.85 10.56 3.94
C SER A 547 -15.51 10.91 4.62
N ASN A 548 -15.35 12.15 5.11
CA ASN A 548 -14.21 12.62 5.89
C ASN A 548 -14.28 12.07 7.33
N LEU A 549 -13.95 10.78 7.45
CA LEU A 549 -13.79 9.97 8.67
C LEU A 549 -13.21 10.69 9.89
N LEU A 550 -12.40 11.75 9.74
CA LEU A 550 -11.74 12.39 10.86
C LEU A 550 -12.67 13.20 11.76
N PHE A 551 -13.77 13.80 11.27
CA PHE A 551 -14.81 14.35 12.17
C PHE A 551 -15.71 13.26 12.75
N GLY A 552 -15.82 12.10 12.10
CA GLY A 552 -16.34 10.88 12.74
C GLY A 552 -15.47 10.42 13.92
N LEU A 553 -14.15 10.64 13.86
CA LEU A 553 -13.19 10.31 14.91
C LEU A 553 -13.05 11.41 15.98
N VAL A 554 -12.97 12.69 15.58
CA VAL A 554 -13.00 13.87 16.45
C VAL A 554 -14.43 14.06 16.92
N LYS A 555 -14.77 13.42 18.04
CA LYS A 555 -16.10 13.58 18.65
C LYS A 555 -16.38 15.08 18.84
N PHE A 556 -17.55 15.56 18.44
CA PHE A 556 -17.97 16.95 18.71
C PHE A 556 -17.75 17.36 20.18
N ASN A 557 -17.94 16.42 21.09
CA ASN A 557 -17.63 16.59 22.52
C ASN A 557 -16.17 16.98 22.81
N PHE A 558 -15.21 16.49 22.02
CA PHE A 558 -13.82 16.89 22.12
C PHE A 558 -13.64 18.38 21.78
N ILE A 559 -14.21 18.84 20.66
CA ILE A 559 -14.14 20.25 20.24
C ILE A 559 -14.78 21.13 21.32
N LYS A 560 -16.00 20.78 21.73
CA LYS A 560 -16.73 21.44 22.82
C LYS A 560 -15.89 21.52 24.10
N PHE A 561 -15.34 20.39 24.54
CA PHE A 561 -14.52 20.32 25.75
C PHE A 561 -13.29 21.22 25.63
N ARG A 562 -12.61 21.26 24.46
CA ARG A 562 -11.43 22.11 24.27
C ARG A 562 -11.73 23.58 24.30
N LEU A 563 -12.79 24.02 23.63
CA LEU A 563 -13.17 25.42 23.62
C LEU A 563 -13.53 25.91 25.03
N ILE A 564 -14.34 25.14 25.75
CA ILE A 564 -14.74 25.47 27.13
C ILE A 564 -13.53 25.50 28.06
N THR A 565 -12.68 24.48 28.02
CA THR A 565 -11.52 24.40 28.92
C THR A 565 -10.50 25.49 28.64
N THR A 566 -10.23 25.84 27.37
CA THR A 566 -9.36 26.97 27.05
C THR A 566 -9.97 28.27 27.57
N LEU A 567 -11.26 28.52 27.32
CA LEU A 567 -11.92 29.73 27.76
C LEU A 567 -11.93 29.86 29.30
N GLN A 568 -12.16 28.77 30.02
CA GLN A 568 -12.10 28.73 31.48
C GLN A 568 -10.70 29.02 32.00
N GLN A 569 -9.64 28.47 31.38
CA GLN A 569 -8.26 28.75 31.77
C GLN A 569 -7.91 30.22 31.58
N LEU A 570 -8.33 30.81 30.46
CA LEU A 570 -8.11 32.23 30.16
C LEU A 570 -8.85 33.12 31.16
N TYR A 571 -10.13 32.82 31.42
CA TYR A 571 -10.94 33.55 32.41
C TYR A 571 -10.34 33.45 33.82
N THR A 572 -9.95 32.25 34.24
CA THR A 572 -9.34 32.03 35.57
C THR A 572 -8.07 32.85 35.74
N ARG A 573 -7.25 32.98 34.70
CA ARG A 573 -6.06 33.84 34.73
C ARG A 573 -6.40 35.32 34.79
N ASP A 574 -7.36 35.78 34.00
CA ASP A 574 -7.81 37.16 34.02
C ASP A 574 -8.32 37.57 35.42
N CYS A 575 -9.05 36.69 36.10
CA CYS A 575 -9.52 36.90 37.47
C CYS A 575 -8.39 37.00 38.53
N ARG A 576 -7.17 36.53 38.25
CA ARG A 576 -6.03 36.68 39.19
C ARG A 576 -5.45 38.08 39.19
N ARG A 577 -5.78 38.90 38.19
CA ARG A 577 -5.32 40.28 38.14
C ARG A 577 -5.89 41.03 39.33
N SER A 578 -5.04 41.76 40.05
CA SER A 578 -5.52 42.65 41.10
C SER A 578 -6.42 43.70 40.44
N PHE A 579 -7.67 43.79 40.91
CA PHE A 579 -8.66 44.76 40.42
C PHE A 579 -8.15 46.21 40.51
N PHE A 580 -7.22 46.47 41.43
CA PHE A 580 -6.49 47.72 41.57
C PHE A 580 -5.02 47.55 41.16
N PRO A 581 -4.46 48.46 40.36
CA PRO A 581 -3.02 48.54 40.19
C PRO A 581 -2.39 48.80 41.57
N LYS A 582 -1.37 48.02 41.95
CA LYS A 582 -0.75 48.12 43.28
C LYS A 582 -0.08 49.47 43.55
N ASN A 583 0.06 50.34 42.54
CA ASN A 583 0.65 51.68 42.61
C ASN A 583 -0.05 52.66 41.63
N GLN A 584 -1.27 53.10 41.94
CA GLN A 584 -1.78 54.39 41.46
C GLN A 584 -2.17 55.24 42.66
#